data_AF-A0A534NI82-F1
#
_entry.id   AF-A0A534NI82-F1
#
_cell.length_a   1.000
_cell.length_b   1.000
_cell.length_c   1.000
_cell.angle_alpha   90.00
_cell.angle_beta   90.00
_cell.angle_gamma   90.00
#
_symmetry.space_group_name_H-M   'P 1'
#
loop_
_entity.id
_entity.type
_entity.pdbx_description
1 polymer ?
#
loop_
_entity_poly.entity_id
_entity_poly.type
_entity_poly.pdbx_seq_one_letter_code
_entity_poly.pdbx_strand_id
1 'polypeptide(L)'
;MASQNPGPTGSPVVDTFSSNQELVDQARDKDTTPFDYIIVGSGAGGGPLAARLALAGKKVLVIEAGSDPARTKSLGYPEAELGEVTRVPGYQGAATEDAEMSWMFSVRHYADSARQARDQKYNKIPIDPNTGQKLATKFLDPHPHNGGRQGILYPRSSGIGGCTGHHAMITIAPNDKDWNYIADLTGDESWRADRSLRSFSR
;
A
#
# COMPACT_ATOMS: atom_id res chain seq x y z
N MET A 1 24.10 22.73 47.64
CA MET A 1 23.22 21.54 47.75
C MET A 1 22.36 21.50 46.50
N ALA A 2 22.80 20.72 45.50
CA ALA A 2 22.08 20.52 44.25
C ALA A 2 21.42 19.14 44.29
N SER A 3 20.10 19.11 44.21
CA SER A 3 19.31 17.90 44.04
C SER A 3 19.11 17.69 42.54
N GLN A 4 19.66 16.60 42.01
CA GLN A 4 19.38 16.12 40.67
C GLN A 4 18.24 15.10 40.75
N ASN A 5 17.15 15.35 40.03
CA ASN A 5 16.12 14.35 39.74
C ASN A 5 16.60 13.49 38.56
N PRO A 6 16.65 12.15 38.68
CA PRO A 6 16.86 11.30 37.52
C PRO A 6 15.54 11.17 36.77
N GLY A 7 15.49 11.73 35.56
CA GLY A 7 14.42 11.44 34.59
C GLY A 7 14.47 9.98 34.15
N PRO A 8 13.39 9.45 33.55
CA PRO A 8 13.33 8.04 33.15
C PRO A 8 14.37 7.76 32.06
N THR A 9 15.41 7.02 32.42
CA THR A 9 16.41 6.46 31.53
C THR A 9 15.82 5.23 30.83
N GLY A 10 15.06 5.48 29.78
CA GLY A 10 14.64 4.45 28.83
C GLY A 10 14.95 4.94 27.43
N SER A 11 16.07 4.51 26.86
CA SER A 11 16.29 4.62 25.42
C SER A 11 15.13 3.92 24.70
N PRO A 12 14.61 4.46 23.59
CA PRO A 12 13.60 3.75 22.81
C PRO A 12 14.21 2.42 22.37
N VAL A 13 13.56 1.32 22.75
CA VAL A 13 13.92 -0.01 22.27
C VAL A 13 13.69 -0.01 20.78
N VAL A 14 14.76 0.20 20.01
CA VAL A 14 14.78 -0.09 18.58
C VAL A 14 14.86 -1.61 18.50
N ASP A 15 13.70 -2.24 18.42
CA ASP A 15 13.57 -3.69 18.31
C ASP A 15 14.20 -4.11 16.97
N THR A 16 15.40 -4.67 17.04
CA THR A 16 16.13 -5.19 15.90
C THR A 16 15.47 -6.50 15.47
N PHE A 17 15.17 -6.61 14.17
CA PHE A 17 14.40 -7.68 13.51
C PHE A 17 14.77 -9.15 13.87
N SER A 18 15.87 -9.39 14.56
CA SER A 18 16.31 -10.70 15.04
C SER A 18 15.49 -11.26 16.22
N SER A 19 14.79 -10.42 16.99
CA SER A 19 14.06 -10.80 18.21
C SER A 19 12.69 -11.45 17.97
N ASN A 20 12.15 -11.35 16.75
CA ASN A 20 10.74 -11.67 16.47
C ASN A 20 10.54 -12.95 15.64
N GLN A 21 11.60 -13.72 15.35
CA GLN A 21 11.50 -14.94 14.56
C GLN A 21 10.59 -15.98 15.23
N GLU A 22 10.64 -16.10 16.56
CA GLU A 22 9.79 -17.02 17.31
C GLU A 22 8.29 -16.68 17.14
N LEU A 23 7.93 -15.39 17.18
CA LEU A 23 6.56 -14.94 16.93
C LEU A 23 6.09 -15.26 15.51
N VAL A 24 6.99 -15.09 14.52
CA VAL A 24 6.70 -15.42 13.12
C VAL A 24 6.55 -16.93 12.91
N ASP A 25 7.36 -17.74 13.59
CA ASP A 25 7.29 -19.19 13.52
C ASP A 25 5.98 -19.71 14.14
N GLN A 26 5.60 -19.18 15.31
CA GLN A 26 4.31 -19.49 15.94
C GLN A 26 3.13 -19.05 15.07
N ALA A 27 3.25 -17.95 14.32
CA ALA A 27 2.18 -17.46 13.43
C ALA A 27 1.87 -18.38 12.24
N ARG A 28 2.72 -19.39 11.97
CA ARG A 28 2.47 -20.39 10.92
C ARG A 28 1.36 -21.37 11.29
N ASP A 29 1.03 -21.47 12.57
CA ASP A 29 -0.01 -22.34 13.08
C ASP A 29 -1.13 -21.50 13.72
N LYS A 30 -2.35 -21.67 13.24
CA LYS A 30 -3.53 -20.95 13.72
C LYS A 30 -3.85 -21.21 15.20
N ASP A 31 -3.42 -22.34 15.75
CA ASP A 31 -3.74 -22.76 17.12
C ASP A 31 -2.69 -22.27 18.12
N THR A 32 -1.51 -21.85 17.63
CA THR A 32 -0.40 -21.35 18.48
C THR A 32 0.01 -19.92 18.17
N THR A 33 -0.56 -19.30 17.13
CA THR A 33 -0.25 -17.93 16.76
C THR A 33 -0.46 -16.96 17.93
N PRO A 34 0.52 -16.09 18.23
CA PRO A 34 0.40 -15.13 19.33
C PRO A 34 -0.42 -13.89 18.92
N PHE A 35 -0.85 -13.79 17.65
CA PHE A 35 -1.51 -12.63 17.08
C PHE A 35 -3.03 -12.77 17.10
N ASP A 36 -3.72 -11.71 17.54
CA ASP A 36 -5.17 -11.61 17.45
C ASP A 36 -5.64 -11.34 16.00
N TYR A 37 -4.82 -10.59 15.24
CA TYR A 37 -5.11 -10.19 13.87
C TYR A 37 -3.87 -10.28 12.99
N ILE A 38 -4.07 -10.75 11.75
CA ILE A 38 -3.07 -10.65 10.68
C ILE A 38 -3.65 -9.74 9.60
N ILE A 39 -2.93 -8.67 9.29
CA ILE A 39 -3.29 -7.71 8.26
C ILE A 39 -2.34 -7.88 7.08
N VAL A 40 -2.90 -8.22 5.92
CA VAL A 40 -2.15 -8.39 4.68
C VAL A 40 -2.27 -7.09 3.87
N GLY A 41 -1.17 -6.36 3.77
CA GLY A 41 -1.07 -5.05 3.13
C GLY A 41 -1.25 -3.92 4.14
N SER A 42 -0.23 -3.06 4.22
CA SER A 42 -0.17 -1.90 5.13
C SER A 42 -0.66 -0.59 4.48
N GLY A 43 -1.41 -0.71 3.38
CA GLY A 43 -1.92 0.41 2.59
C GLY A 43 -2.98 1.26 3.31
N ALA A 44 -3.64 2.14 2.55
CA ALA A 44 -4.62 3.10 3.05
C ALA A 44 -5.71 2.54 4.00
N GLY A 45 -6.12 1.28 3.80
CA GLY A 45 -7.05 0.61 4.72
C GLY A 45 -6.36 -0.17 5.84
N GLY A 46 -5.33 -0.95 5.51
CA GLY A 46 -4.68 -1.88 6.44
C GLY A 46 -3.85 -1.18 7.51
N GLY A 47 -3.11 -0.13 7.17
CA GLY A 47 -2.30 0.62 8.13
C GLY A 47 -3.13 1.25 9.26
N PRO A 48 -4.17 2.06 8.94
CA PRO A 48 -5.06 2.61 9.96
C PRO A 48 -5.78 1.54 10.80
N LEU A 49 -6.22 0.44 10.19
CA LEU A 49 -6.84 -0.67 10.92
C LEU A 49 -5.86 -1.30 11.91
N ALA A 50 -4.62 -1.57 11.48
CA ALA A 50 -3.57 -2.12 12.32
C ALA A 50 -3.29 -1.21 13.54
N ALA A 51 -3.14 0.09 13.29
CA ALA A 51 -2.90 1.07 14.33
C ALA A 51 -4.06 1.13 15.34
N ARG A 52 -5.31 1.14 14.87
CA ARG A 52 -6.49 1.18 15.74
C ARG A 52 -6.63 -0.09 16.59
N LEU A 53 -6.35 -1.27 16.01
CA LEU A 53 -6.37 -2.54 16.74
C LEU A 53 -5.25 -2.61 17.80
N ALA A 54 -4.03 -2.18 17.44
CA ALA A 54 -2.91 -2.11 18.38
C ALA A 54 -3.19 -1.15 19.55
N LEU A 55 -3.74 0.04 19.27
CA LEU A 55 -4.18 0.99 20.30
C LEU A 55 -5.29 0.43 21.20
N ALA A 56 -6.10 -0.50 20.69
CA ALA A 56 -7.10 -1.23 21.47
C ALA A 56 -6.51 -2.44 22.24
N GLY A 57 -5.18 -2.57 22.31
CA GLY A 57 -4.48 -3.62 23.05
C GLY A 57 -4.40 -4.97 22.34
N LYS A 58 -4.67 -5.02 21.03
CA LYS A 58 -4.57 -6.26 20.24
C LYS A 58 -3.14 -6.49 19.75
N LYS A 59 -2.74 -7.76 19.68
CA LYS A 59 -1.49 -8.18 19.03
C LYS A 59 -1.73 -8.32 17.53
N VAL A 60 -1.07 -7.49 16.74
CA VAL A 60 -1.31 -7.41 15.30
C VAL A 60 -0.03 -7.71 14.53
N LEU A 61 -0.09 -8.67 13.61
CA LEU A 61 0.93 -8.89 12.60
C LEU A 61 0.53 -8.17 11.32
N VAL A 62 1.41 -7.33 10.78
CA VAL A 62 1.23 -6.69 9.47
C VAL A 62 2.23 -7.30 8.50
N ILE A 63 1.74 -7.77 7.35
CA ILE A 63 2.56 -8.32 6.27
C ILE A 63 2.44 -7.39 5.07
N GLU A 64 3.55 -6.79 4.67
CA GLU A 64 3.65 -5.93 3.49
C GLU A 64 4.53 -6.59 2.44
N ALA A 65 4.16 -6.45 1.16
CA ALA A 65 4.87 -7.07 0.06
C ALA A 65 6.12 -6.29 -0.35
N GLY A 66 6.15 -4.98 -0.08
CA GLY A 66 7.29 -4.12 -0.35
C GLY A 66 8.06 -3.66 0.89
N SER A 67 9.02 -2.77 0.66
CA SER A 67 9.90 -2.20 1.68
C SER A 67 9.27 -0.99 2.40
N ASP A 68 9.99 -0.43 3.37
CA ASP A 68 9.65 0.88 3.94
C ASP A 68 10.17 1.99 2.99
N PRO A 69 9.29 2.68 2.23
CA PRO A 69 9.73 3.67 1.27
C PRO A 69 10.49 4.84 1.91
N ALA A 70 10.34 5.10 3.21
CA ALA A 70 11.10 6.12 3.92
C ALA A 70 12.58 5.74 4.13
N ARG A 71 12.91 4.45 4.04
CA ARG A 71 14.25 3.87 4.25
C ARG A 71 14.86 3.29 2.98
N THR A 72 14.19 3.45 1.84
CA THR A 72 14.60 2.87 0.58
C THR A 72 15.25 3.91 -0.33
N LYS A 73 16.28 3.50 -1.06
CA LYS A 73 17.01 4.34 -2.02
C LYS A 73 16.43 4.11 -3.41
N SER A 74 16.02 5.18 -4.09
CA SER A 74 15.54 5.09 -5.46
C SER A 74 16.61 4.60 -6.42
N LEU A 75 16.27 3.64 -7.28
CA LEU A 75 17.13 3.22 -8.40
C LEU A 75 17.07 4.21 -9.56
N GLY A 76 15.92 4.85 -9.79
CA GLY A 76 15.74 5.84 -10.86
C GLY A 76 16.35 7.21 -10.53
N TYR A 77 16.51 7.51 -9.25
CA TYR A 77 17.03 8.78 -8.73
C TYR A 77 18.16 8.52 -7.70
N PRO A 78 19.35 8.06 -8.12
CA PRO A 78 20.42 7.65 -7.22
C PRO A 78 21.02 8.79 -6.40
N GLU A 79 20.83 10.05 -6.81
CA GLU A 79 21.27 11.22 -6.04
C GLU A 79 20.26 11.66 -4.98
N ALA A 80 19.02 11.18 -5.03
CA ALA A 80 17.97 11.55 -4.08
C ALA A 80 18.21 10.91 -2.70
N GLU A 81 17.92 11.61 -1.61
CA GLU A 81 18.05 11.05 -0.27
C GLU A 81 17.11 9.84 -0.05
N LEU A 82 17.36 9.02 0.97
CA LEU A 82 16.47 7.90 1.31
C LEU A 82 15.02 8.39 1.49
N GLY A 83 14.09 7.77 0.76
CA GLY A 83 12.67 8.14 0.75
C GLY A 83 12.34 9.55 0.26
N GLU A 84 13.28 10.29 -0.34
CA GLU A 84 13.00 11.63 -0.86
C GLU A 84 11.90 11.62 -1.93
N VAL A 85 11.96 10.64 -2.84
CA VAL A 85 11.00 10.51 -3.95
C VAL A 85 9.56 10.39 -3.47
N THR A 86 9.30 9.76 -2.32
CA THR A 86 7.95 9.61 -1.75
C THR A 86 7.57 10.71 -0.77
N ARG A 87 8.55 11.33 -0.11
CA ARG A 87 8.31 12.36 0.92
C ARG A 87 8.02 13.72 0.31
N VAL A 88 8.58 14.01 -0.87
CA VAL A 88 8.40 15.31 -1.54
C VAL A 88 7.10 15.29 -2.35
N PRO A 89 6.07 16.07 -1.97
CA PRO A 89 4.77 16.11 -2.65
C PRO A 89 4.83 16.26 -4.18
N GLY A 90 5.73 17.13 -4.66
CA GLY A 90 5.90 17.41 -6.09
C GLY A 90 6.44 16.23 -6.90
N TYR A 91 6.97 15.21 -6.25
CA TYR A 91 7.58 14.04 -6.90
C TYR A 91 6.61 12.87 -7.08
N GLN A 92 5.30 13.04 -6.86
CA GLN A 92 4.31 11.96 -6.99
C GLN A 92 4.36 11.19 -8.34
N GLY A 93 4.71 11.87 -9.44
CA GLY A 93 4.91 11.23 -10.74
C GLY A 93 6.12 10.30 -10.75
N ALA A 94 7.24 10.76 -10.18
CA ALA A 94 8.44 9.95 -10.00
C ALA A 94 8.20 8.79 -9.02
N ALA A 95 7.54 9.03 -7.89
CA ALA A 95 7.20 8.01 -6.89
C ALA A 95 6.30 6.91 -7.46
N THR A 96 5.37 7.28 -8.34
CA THR A 96 4.44 6.35 -8.98
C THR A 96 5.14 5.30 -9.84
N GLU A 97 6.29 5.65 -10.41
CA GLU A 97 7.04 4.81 -11.33
C GLU A 97 8.31 4.24 -10.69
N ASP A 98 8.65 4.62 -9.45
CA ASP A 98 9.88 4.20 -8.79
C ASP A 98 9.94 2.67 -8.62
N ALA A 99 11.02 2.06 -9.12
CA ALA A 99 11.24 0.61 -9.13
C ALA A 99 11.10 -0.06 -7.76
N GLU A 100 11.44 0.67 -6.70
CA GLU A 100 11.52 0.11 -5.34
C GLU A 100 10.15 -0.08 -4.70
N MET A 101 9.12 0.56 -5.25
CA MET A 101 7.77 0.45 -4.72
C MET A 101 6.71 0.22 -5.78
N SER A 102 6.99 0.31 -7.07
CA SER A 102 5.94 0.24 -8.08
C SER A 102 5.64 -1.20 -8.49
N TRP A 103 4.38 -1.59 -8.40
CA TRP A 103 3.86 -2.79 -9.05
C TRP A 103 3.48 -2.44 -10.49
N MET A 104 4.12 -3.11 -11.45
CA MET A 104 3.91 -2.87 -12.89
C MET A 104 2.65 -3.55 -13.46
N PHE A 105 1.50 -3.45 -12.76
CA PHE A 105 0.25 -4.02 -13.27
C PHE A 105 -0.09 -3.44 -14.64
N SER A 106 -0.40 -4.33 -15.56
CA SER A 106 -0.80 -4.03 -16.92
C SER A 106 -2.26 -4.43 -17.09
N VAL A 107 -3.14 -3.46 -17.23
CA VAL A 107 -4.60 -3.69 -17.27
C VAL A 107 -5.18 -3.29 -18.61
N ARG A 108 -6.25 -3.96 -19.01
CA ARG A 108 -6.93 -3.65 -20.27
C ARG A 108 -8.10 -2.71 -20.05
N HIS A 109 -8.18 -1.70 -20.90
CA HIS A 109 -9.39 -0.89 -21.03
C HIS A 109 -10.44 -1.59 -21.89
N TYR A 110 -10.01 -2.42 -22.84
CA TYR A 110 -10.90 -3.05 -23.82
C TYR A 110 -10.66 -4.55 -23.94
N ALA A 111 -11.76 -5.31 -23.97
CA ALA A 111 -11.73 -6.74 -24.24
C ALA A 111 -11.18 -7.03 -25.65
N ASP A 112 -11.57 -6.23 -26.65
CA ASP A 112 -11.08 -6.34 -28.03
C ASP A 112 -9.63 -5.88 -28.19
N SER A 113 -8.79 -6.71 -28.81
CA SER A 113 -7.36 -6.45 -28.98
C SER A 113 -7.06 -5.39 -30.02
N ALA A 114 -7.82 -5.32 -31.11
CA ALA A 114 -7.61 -4.31 -32.14
C ALA A 114 -7.92 -2.91 -31.58
N ARG A 115 -8.99 -2.79 -30.78
CA ARG A 115 -9.32 -1.57 -30.05
C ARG A 115 -8.28 -1.23 -29.00
N GLN A 116 -7.83 -2.20 -28.20
CA GLN A 116 -6.80 -1.95 -27.19
C GLN A 116 -5.49 -1.43 -27.80
N ALA A 117 -5.08 -1.94 -28.97
CA ALA A 117 -3.87 -1.50 -29.66
C ALA A 117 -3.93 -0.04 -30.14
N ARG A 118 -5.12 0.55 -30.22
CA ARG A 118 -5.33 1.97 -30.55
C ARG A 118 -5.30 2.89 -29.33
N ASP A 119 -5.22 2.35 -28.12
CA ASP A 119 -5.07 3.16 -26.91
C ASP A 119 -3.69 3.84 -26.90
N GLN A 120 -3.68 5.16 -26.71
CA GLN A 120 -2.44 5.95 -26.71
C GLN A 120 -1.49 5.57 -25.56
N LYS A 121 -2.02 5.00 -24.48
CA LYS A 121 -1.24 4.54 -23.32
C LYS A 121 -0.89 3.05 -23.40
N TYR A 122 -1.25 2.37 -24.48
CA TYR A 122 -1.01 0.94 -24.62
C TYR A 122 0.49 0.64 -24.61
N ASN A 123 0.92 -0.20 -23.67
CA ASN A 123 2.28 -0.68 -23.65
C ASN A 123 2.47 -1.74 -24.75
N LYS A 124 2.94 -1.32 -25.93
CA LYS A 124 3.10 -2.17 -27.12
C LYS A 124 4.13 -3.28 -26.92
N ILE A 125 5.11 -3.05 -26.05
CA ILE A 125 6.15 -4.01 -25.72
C ILE A 125 6.13 -4.12 -24.19
N PRO A 126 5.65 -5.23 -23.60
CA PRO A 126 5.43 -5.33 -22.16
C PRO A 126 6.76 -5.43 -21.42
N ILE A 127 7.48 -4.32 -21.38
CA ILE A 127 8.74 -4.11 -20.70
C ILE A 127 8.44 -3.30 -19.44
N ASP A 128 9.04 -3.73 -18.35
CA ASP A 128 9.14 -2.94 -17.14
C ASP A 128 10.15 -1.80 -17.39
N PRO A 129 9.74 -0.53 -17.36
CA PRO A 129 10.64 0.59 -17.61
C PRO A 129 11.77 0.69 -16.57
N ASN A 130 11.59 0.12 -15.38
CA ASN A 130 12.58 0.17 -14.32
C ASN A 130 13.71 -0.86 -14.47
N THR A 131 13.39 -2.03 -15.03
CA THR A 131 14.36 -3.13 -15.15
C THR A 131 14.79 -3.39 -16.60
N GLY A 132 14.07 -2.84 -17.58
CA GLY A 132 14.24 -3.16 -19.00
C GLY A 132 13.86 -4.60 -19.36
N GLN A 133 13.36 -5.38 -18.39
CA GLN A 133 12.97 -6.77 -18.59
C GLN A 133 11.51 -6.89 -19.01
N LYS A 134 11.15 -8.04 -19.59
CA LYS A 134 9.76 -8.35 -19.88
C LYS A 134 8.95 -8.38 -18.58
N LEU A 135 7.79 -7.73 -18.57
CA LEU A 135 6.84 -7.78 -17.47
C LEU A 135 6.52 -9.22 -17.11
N ALA A 136 6.63 -9.53 -15.82
CA ALA A 136 6.25 -10.83 -15.29
C ALA A 136 4.76 -11.09 -15.57
N THR A 137 4.42 -12.34 -15.89
CA THR A 137 3.04 -12.75 -16.23
C THR A 137 2.02 -12.43 -15.14
N LYS A 138 2.44 -12.43 -13.87
CA LYS A 138 1.61 -12.03 -12.71
C LYS A 138 1.12 -10.58 -12.76
N PHE A 139 1.77 -9.73 -13.55
CA PHE A 139 1.38 -8.33 -13.74
C PHE A 139 0.55 -8.08 -14.97
N LEU A 140 0.43 -9.07 -15.86
CA LEU A 140 -0.41 -8.93 -17.04
C LEU A 140 -1.88 -9.13 -16.67
N ASP A 141 -2.78 -8.53 -17.44
CA ASP A 141 -4.22 -8.65 -17.30
C ASP A 141 -4.61 -10.14 -17.34
N PRO A 142 -5.16 -10.70 -16.25
CA PRO A 142 -5.42 -12.14 -16.16
C PRO A 142 -6.40 -12.58 -17.24
N HIS A 143 -6.03 -13.61 -18.01
CA HIS A 143 -6.91 -14.18 -19.03
C HIS A 143 -6.82 -15.71 -18.99
N PRO A 144 -7.96 -16.44 -19.02
CA PRO A 144 -8.04 -17.81 -18.56
C PRO A 144 -7.23 -18.85 -19.36
N HIS A 145 -6.57 -18.46 -20.45
CA HIS A 145 -5.96 -19.42 -21.37
C HIS A 145 -4.54 -19.13 -21.85
N ASN A 146 -3.86 -18.03 -21.48
CA ASN A 146 -2.57 -17.68 -22.15
C ASN A 146 -1.56 -16.82 -21.36
N GLY A 147 -1.48 -16.94 -20.03
CA GLY A 147 -0.40 -16.27 -19.28
C GLY A 147 -0.49 -14.74 -19.22
N GLY A 148 -1.71 -14.20 -19.40
CA GLY A 148 -2.05 -12.79 -19.28
C GLY A 148 -1.84 -11.97 -20.56
N ARG A 149 -2.50 -10.81 -20.65
CA ARG A 149 -2.41 -9.88 -21.79
C ARG A 149 -1.87 -8.53 -21.33
N GLN A 150 -1.04 -7.92 -22.15
CA GLN A 150 -0.59 -6.54 -21.88
C GLN A 150 -1.72 -5.54 -22.15
N GLY A 151 -1.58 -4.38 -21.53
CA GLY A 151 -2.52 -3.26 -21.56
C GLY A 151 -1.80 -1.96 -21.25
N ILE A 152 -2.40 -1.13 -20.41
CA ILE A 152 -1.80 0.12 -19.94
C ILE A 152 -1.24 -0.06 -18.52
N LEU A 153 -0.30 0.81 -18.11
CA LEU A 153 0.18 0.83 -16.73
C LEU A 153 -0.96 1.22 -15.78
N TYR A 154 -1.16 0.40 -14.74
CA TYR A 154 -2.06 0.67 -13.63
C TYR A 154 -1.25 0.79 -12.34
N PRO A 155 -0.83 2.01 -11.97
CA PRO A 155 0.13 2.19 -10.91
C PRO A 155 -0.43 1.74 -9.56
N ARG A 156 0.35 0.92 -8.86
CA ARG A 156 0.12 0.51 -7.47
C ARG A 156 1.46 0.46 -6.76
N SER A 157 1.44 0.66 -5.44
CA SER A 157 2.65 0.61 -4.62
C SER A 157 2.73 -0.66 -3.76
N SER A 158 3.88 -1.33 -3.78
CA SER A 158 4.39 -2.30 -2.81
C SER A 158 5.25 -1.56 -1.80
N GLY A 159 4.74 -1.33 -0.61
CA GLY A 159 5.53 -0.71 0.46
C GLY A 159 4.66 -0.20 1.58
N ILE A 160 5.30 0.17 2.69
CA ILE A 160 4.59 0.68 3.86
C ILE A 160 3.76 1.92 3.48
N GLY A 161 2.46 1.89 3.76
CA GLY A 161 1.48 2.92 3.36
C GLY A 161 0.85 2.68 1.98
N GLY A 162 1.42 1.81 1.16
CA GLY A 162 0.91 1.44 -0.16
C GLY A 162 0.65 2.67 -1.03
N CYS A 163 -0.53 2.76 -1.65
CA CYS A 163 -0.84 3.85 -2.59
C CYS A 163 -0.78 5.25 -1.96
N THR A 164 -0.86 5.40 -0.63
CA THR A 164 -0.71 6.72 0.01
C THR A 164 0.72 7.25 -0.09
N GLY A 165 1.71 6.38 -0.32
CA GLY A 165 3.11 6.75 -0.48
C GLY A 165 3.45 7.39 -1.83
N HIS A 166 2.55 7.30 -2.83
CA HIS A 166 2.79 7.86 -4.18
C HIS A 166 1.60 8.60 -4.79
N HIS A 167 0.44 8.66 -4.11
CA HIS A 167 -0.72 9.40 -4.63
C HIS A 167 -0.43 10.91 -4.71
N ALA A 168 -1.23 11.64 -5.49
CA ALA A 168 -1.09 13.09 -5.65
C ALA A 168 -1.58 13.94 -4.46
N MET A 169 -1.89 13.34 -3.30
CA MET A 169 -2.44 13.98 -2.09
C MET A 169 -3.74 14.78 -2.33
N ILE A 170 -4.43 14.51 -3.42
CA ILE A 170 -5.74 15.08 -3.70
C ILE A 170 -6.74 14.37 -2.79
N THR A 171 -7.25 15.10 -1.80
CA THR A 171 -8.25 14.60 -0.85
C THR A 171 -9.59 15.24 -1.17
N ILE A 172 -10.58 14.41 -1.49
CA ILE A 172 -11.94 14.84 -1.83
C ILE A 172 -12.90 14.02 -0.97
N ALA A 173 -13.79 14.69 -0.26
CA ALA A 173 -14.87 14.00 0.45
C ALA A 173 -15.88 13.44 -0.58
N PRO A 174 -16.31 12.17 -0.45
CA PRO A 174 -17.37 11.61 -1.30
C PRO A 174 -18.69 12.38 -1.14
N ASN A 175 -19.57 12.31 -2.13
CA ASN A 175 -20.89 12.89 -2.02
C ASN A 175 -21.76 12.02 -1.08
N ASP A 176 -22.68 12.64 -0.33
CA ASP A 176 -23.66 11.92 0.49
C ASP A 176 -24.41 10.84 -0.30
N LYS A 177 -24.68 11.10 -1.59
CA LYS A 177 -25.34 10.14 -2.48
C LYS A 177 -24.53 8.85 -2.65
N ASP A 178 -23.20 8.93 -2.68
CA ASP A 178 -22.34 7.75 -2.84
C ASP A 178 -22.43 6.86 -1.59
N TRP A 179 -22.38 7.48 -0.40
CA TRP A 179 -22.55 6.79 0.88
C TRP A 179 -23.94 6.15 1.02
N ASN A 180 -24.99 6.91 0.71
CA ASN A 180 -26.36 6.40 0.78
C ASN A 180 -26.60 5.27 -0.23
N TYR A 181 -25.99 5.34 -1.41
CA TYR A 181 -26.04 4.24 -2.38
C TYR A 181 -25.39 2.96 -1.85
N ILE A 182 -24.25 3.05 -1.14
CA ILE A 182 -23.63 1.88 -0.49
C ILE A 182 -24.58 1.31 0.57
N ALA A 183 -25.21 2.16 1.39
CA ALA A 183 -26.18 1.72 2.39
C ALA A 183 -27.36 0.97 1.74
N ASP A 184 -27.92 1.51 0.66
CA ASP A 184 -29.04 0.87 -0.07
C ASP A 184 -28.61 -0.46 -0.72
N LEU A 185 -27.43 -0.49 -1.33
CA LEU A 185 -26.91 -1.68 -2.01
C LEU A 185 -26.62 -2.83 -1.06
N THR A 186 -26.13 -2.52 0.14
CA THR A 186 -25.70 -3.51 1.14
C THR A 186 -26.76 -3.82 2.18
N GLY A 187 -27.76 -2.94 2.36
CA GLY A 187 -28.72 -2.98 3.46
C GLY A 187 -28.13 -2.56 4.82
N ASP A 188 -26.89 -2.04 4.85
CA ASP A 188 -26.20 -1.63 6.06
C ASP A 188 -26.28 -0.11 6.25
N GLU A 189 -27.18 0.29 7.15
CA GLU A 189 -27.45 1.69 7.49
C GLU A 189 -26.26 2.43 8.12
N SER A 190 -25.21 1.73 8.58
CA SER A 190 -24.00 2.40 9.09
C SER A 190 -23.25 3.18 8.00
N TRP A 191 -23.46 2.82 6.73
CA TRP A 191 -22.91 3.53 5.56
C TRP A 191 -23.64 4.82 5.20
N ARG A 192 -24.78 5.15 5.84
CA ARG A 192 -25.50 6.41 5.55
C ARG A 192 -24.59 7.62 5.79
N ALA A 193 -24.72 8.63 4.93
CA ALA A 193 -23.82 9.78 4.93
C ALA A 193 -23.72 10.49 6.28
N ASP A 194 -24.85 10.65 6.98
CA ASP A 194 -24.94 11.30 8.30
C ASP A 194 -24.21 10.55 9.42
N ARG A 195 -23.95 9.25 9.23
CA ARG A 195 -23.20 8.39 10.16
C ARG A 195 -21.74 8.24 9.72
N SER A 196 -21.51 7.96 8.43
CA SER A 196 -20.17 7.71 7.87
C SER A 196 -19.29 8.95 7.93
N LEU A 197 -19.81 10.13 7.59
CA LEU A 197 -19.02 11.37 7.59
C LEU A 197 -18.53 11.78 8.99
N ARG A 198 -19.25 11.41 10.06
CA ARG A 198 -18.81 11.65 11.44
C ARG A 198 -17.55 10.87 11.82
N SER A 199 -17.30 9.75 11.15
CA SER A 199 -16.09 8.96 11.37
C SER A 199 -14.87 9.60 10.69
N PHE A 200 -15.06 10.40 9.64
CA PHE A 200 -14.00 11.08 8.90
C PHE A 200 -13.64 12.48 9.47
N SER A 201 -14.44 13.01 10.39
CA SER A 201 -14.19 14.29 11.06
C SER A 201 -13.43 14.14 12.40
N ARG A 202 -12.79 12.99 12.65
CA ARG A 202 -12.05 12.66 13.87
C ARG A 202 -10.56 12.52 13.57
#